data_AF-A0A2T3N5I3-F1
#
_entry.id   AF-A0A2T3N5I3-F1
#
_cell.length_a   1.000
_cell.length_b   1.000
_cell.length_c   1.000
_cell.angle_alpha   90.00
_cell.angle_beta   90.00
_cell.angle_gamma   90.00
#
_symmetry.space_group_name_H-M   'P 1'
#
loop_
_entity.id
_entity.type
_entity.pdbx_description
1 polymer ?
#
loop_
_entity_poly.entity_id
_entity_poly.type
_entity_poly.pdbx_seq_one_letter_code
_entity_poly.pdbx_strand_id
1 'polypeptide(L)'
;MRLAYNTLDFWISYYLADYVSLNSSQERDFEVDLDNALLIHRDRDLPKLHRLISELQSDLKKPLTFSQTRGYHFKLTKVGQDSIGLLAIPLASMIRDLNEDQIAELNRNIEKSIEDVIAERAILPTKQKMAKRTRQLQEISLDWIGTLTYKQKQLLHELAEYQVEMEPIFFSFYRSFLQNWRGLMEKRFEPDFDEKLSQMLQKFVALENEQLQIDINVYLNRRFDVMRRLNNSLNDKQRRYLDRKLSGIRIDLAILIHQ
;
A
#
# COMPACT_ATOMS: atom_id res chain seq x y z
N MET A 1 -6.80 -1.07 -14.96
CA MET A 1 -6.07 0.00 -14.24
C MET A 1 -6.49 1.38 -14.69
N ARG A 2 -6.47 1.71 -16.00
CA ARG A 2 -6.84 3.05 -16.49
C ARG A 2 -8.25 3.51 -16.11
N LEU A 3 -9.27 2.68 -16.34
CA LEU A 3 -10.65 3.03 -15.97
C LEU A 3 -10.77 3.30 -14.46
N ALA A 4 -10.19 2.45 -13.63
CA ALA A 4 -10.17 2.62 -12.17
C ALA A 4 -9.39 3.88 -11.73
N TYR A 5 -8.34 4.27 -12.45
CA TYR A 5 -7.56 5.48 -12.15
C TYR A 5 -8.25 6.77 -12.62
N ASN A 6 -8.94 6.72 -13.76
CA ASN A 6 -9.66 7.87 -14.33
C ASN A 6 -11.05 8.07 -13.74
N THR A 7 -11.45 7.21 -12.81
CA THR A 7 -12.67 7.33 -12.01
C THR A 7 -12.33 7.31 -10.52
N LEU A 8 -11.07 7.58 -10.18
CA LEU A 8 -10.55 7.38 -8.83
C LEU A 8 -11.15 8.38 -7.85
N ASP A 9 -11.42 9.60 -8.29
CA ASP A 9 -12.25 10.61 -7.61
C ASP A 9 -13.58 10.00 -7.15
N PHE A 10 -14.36 9.45 -8.10
CA PHE A 10 -15.64 8.81 -7.83
C PHE A 10 -15.52 7.61 -6.89
N TRP A 11 -14.54 6.73 -7.10
CA TRP A 11 -14.36 5.55 -6.24
C TRP A 11 -13.86 5.92 -4.84
N ILE A 12 -12.99 6.92 -4.71
CA ILE A 12 -12.52 7.39 -3.40
C ILE A 12 -13.69 7.99 -2.62
N SER A 13 -14.58 8.77 -3.23
CA SER A 13 -15.81 9.24 -2.57
C SER A 13 -16.68 8.06 -2.07
N TYR A 14 -16.86 7.01 -2.89
CA TYR A 14 -17.59 5.81 -2.47
C TYR A 14 -16.91 5.07 -1.30
N TYR A 15 -15.57 4.91 -1.34
CA TYR A 15 -14.84 4.31 -0.23
C TYR A 15 -14.87 5.17 1.03
N LEU A 16 -14.86 6.50 0.88
CA LEU A 16 -14.92 7.44 1.99
C LEU A 16 -16.28 7.40 2.69
N ALA A 17 -17.36 7.15 1.95
CA ALA A 17 -18.71 7.01 2.49
C ALA A 17 -18.86 5.84 3.48
N ASP A 18 -17.99 4.82 3.41
CA ASP A 18 -17.92 3.75 4.43
C ASP A 18 -17.35 4.26 5.76
N TYR A 19 -16.70 5.43 5.77
CA TYR A 19 -16.02 6.00 6.94
C TYR A 19 -16.69 7.26 7.47
N VAL A 20 -17.17 8.17 6.62
CA VAL A 20 -17.78 9.42 7.06
C VAL A 20 -18.86 9.89 6.08
N SER A 21 -19.97 10.38 6.63
CA SER A 21 -21.09 10.92 5.87
C SER A 21 -20.83 12.39 5.51
N LEU A 22 -20.35 12.67 4.30
CA LEU A 22 -20.16 14.04 3.80
C LEU A 22 -21.49 14.66 3.35
N ASN A 23 -21.61 15.98 3.50
CA ASN A 23 -22.66 16.74 2.81
C ASN A 23 -22.24 17.08 1.36
N SER A 24 -23.19 17.53 0.54
CA SER A 24 -22.96 17.79 -0.88
C SER A 24 -21.96 18.93 -1.19
N SER A 25 -21.67 19.81 -0.23
CA SER A 25 -20.60 20.81 -0.38
C SER A 25 -19.25 20.17 -0.10
N GLN A 26 -19.11 19.50 1.05
CA GLN A 26 -17.90 18.77 1.44
C GLN A 26 -17.44 17.76 0.38
N GLU A 27 -18.38 16.99 -0.18
CA GLU A 27 -18.10 16.02 -1.23
C GLU A 27 -17.55 16.70 -2.49
N ARG A 28 -18.19 17.79 -2.93
CA ARG A 28 -17.75 18.54 -4.10
C ARG A 28 -16.39 19.19 -3.92
N ASP A 29 -16.16 19.79 -2.75
CA ASP A 29 -14.89 20.46 -2.45
C ASP A 29 -13.75 19.44 -2.38
N PHE A 30 -14.00 18.26 -1.78
CA PHE A 30 -13.07 17.15 -1.76
C PHE A 30 -12.76 16.61 -3.17
N GLU A 31 -13.77 16.42 -4.02
CA GLU A 31 -13.59 15.96 -5.40
C GLU A 31 -12.72 16.93 -6.22
N VAL A 32 -12.97 18.24 -6.10
CA VAL A 32 -12.16 19.27 -6.77
C VAL A 32 -10.71 19.25 -6.30
N ASP A 33 -10.47 19.19 -4.99
CA ASP A 33 -9.11 19.14 -4.43
C ASP A 33 -8.39 17.84 -4.83
N LEU A 34 -9.12 16.73 -4.88
CA LEU A 34 -8.60 15.42 -5.27
C LEU A 34 -8.23 15.39 -6.75
N ASP A 35 -9.05 15.95 -7.64
CA ASP A 35 -8.75 16.06 -9.07
C ASP A 35 -7.45 16.85 -9.30
N ASN A 36 -7.28 17.96 -8.59
CA ASN A 36 -6.05 18.75 -8.65
C ASN A 36 -4.83 17.93 -8.18
N ALA A 37 -4.97 17.20 -7.07
CA ALA A 37 -3.92 16.31 -6.58
C ALA A 37 -3.60 15.19 -7.58
N LEU A 38 -4.61 14.62 -8.27
CA LEU A 38 -4.42 13.58 -9.28
C LEU A 38 -3.72 14.10 -10.54
N LEU A 39 -3.99 15.34 -10.96
CA LEU A 39 -3.24 15.99 -12.05
C LEU A 39 -1.75 16.10 -11.72
N ILE A 40 -1.42 16.58 -10.52
CA ILE A 40 -0.02 16.67 -10.06
C ILE A 40 0.60 15.27 -9.95
N HIS A 41 -0.17 14.29 -9.49
CA HIS A 41 0.31 12.91 -9.37
C HIS A 41 0.65 12.31 -10.74
N ARG A 42 -0.18 12.57 -11.77
CA ARG A 42 0.07 12.15 -13.16
C ARG A 42 1.34 12.78 -13.72
N ASP A 43 1.56 14.06 -13.50
CA ASP A 43 2.73 14.78 -14.05
C ASP A 43 4.03 14.47 -13.28
N ARG A 44 3.96 14.30 -11.96
CA ARG A 44 5.15 14.20 -11.11
C ARG A 44 5.52 12.78 -10.71
N ASP A 45 4.54 12.01 -10.23
CA ASP A 45 4.83 10.76 -9.51
C ASP A 45 4.73 9.53 -10.42
N LEU A 46 3.77 9.51 -11.37
CA LEU A 46 3.69 8.44 -12.36
C LEU A 46 4.94 8.33 -13.26
N PRO A 47 5.61 9.40 -13.71
CA PRO A 47 6.86 9.29 -14.47
C PRO A 47 8.02 8.71 -13.66
N LYS A 48 8.08 8.99 -12.35
CA LYS A 48 9.05 8.33 -11.45
C LYS A 48 8.79 6.82 -11.41
N LEU A 49 7.54 6.42 -11.20
CA LEU A 49 7.16 5.00 -11.17
C LEU A 49 7.45 4.31 -12.52
N HIS A 50 7.10 4.95 -13.64
CA HIS A 50 7.34 4.44 -14.98
C HIS A 50 8.85 4.18 -15.23
N ARG A 51 9.72 5.12 -14.82
CA ARG A 51 11.18 4.95 -14.90
C ARG A 51 11.68 3.82 -14.00
N LEU A 52 11.21 3.73 -12.76
CA LEU A 52 11.60 2.66 -11.84
C LEU A 52 11.22 1.27 -12.35
N ILE A 53 10.04 1.13 -12.99
CA ILE A 53 9.66 -0.15 -13.61
C ILE A 53 10.58 -0.48 -14.79
N SER A 54 10.99 0.53 -15.58
CA SER A 54 11.95 0.33 -16.67
C SER A 54 13.32 -0.15 -16.16
N GLU A 55 13.82 0.46 -15.07
CA GLU A 55 15.05 0.01 -14.40
C GLU A 55 14.91 -1.45 -13.94
N LEU A 56 13.81 -1.75 -13.25
CA LEU A 56 13.52 -3.09 -12.74
C LEU A 56 13.48 -4.13 -13.86
N GLN A 57 12.82 -3.84 -14.98
CA GLN A 57 12.79 -4.72 -16.15
C GLN A 57 14.19 -5.01 -16.69
N SER A 58 15.05 -3.99 -16.76
CA SER A 58 16.43 -4.17 -17.21
C SER A 58 17.21 -5.12 -16.28
N ASP A 59 17.08 -4.92 -14.97
CA ASP A 59 17.77 -5.76 -13.97
C ASP A 59 17.23 -7.18 -13.91
N LEU A 60 15.92 -7.37 -14.13
CA LEU A 60 15.25 -8.68 -14.13
C LEU A 60 15.66 -9.61 -15.28
N LYS A 61 16.41 -9.10 -16.27
CA LYS A 61 17.08 -9.93 -17.29
C LYS A 61 18.04 -10.94 -16.67
N LYS A 62 18.54 -10.65 -15.47
CA LYS A 62 19.31 -11.57 -14.64
C LYS A 62 18.60 -11.76 -13.30
N PRO A 63 18.92 -12.83 -12.55
CA PRO A 63 18.43 -12.95 -11.19
C PRO A 63 18.92 -11.78 -10.31
N LEU A 64 18.00 -11.19 -9.54
CA LEU A 64 18.30 -10.09 -8.64
C LEU A 64 19.14 -10.56 -7.45
N THR A 65 20.05 -9.69 -7.02
CA THR A 65 20.76 -9.82 -5.74
C THR A 65 19.87 -9.40 -4.57
N PHE A 66 20.28 -9.72 -3.33
CA PHE A 66 19.58 -9.25 -2.14
C PHE A 66 19.52 -7.71 -2.08
N SER A 67 20.65 -7.06 -2.38
CA SER A 67 20.76 -5.60 -2.39
C SER A 67 19.82 -4.96 -3.42
N GLN A 68 19.71 -5.52 -4.62
CA GLN A 68 18.76 -5.05 -5.62
C GLN A 68 17.31 -5.24 -5.17
N THR A 69 16.94 -6.41 -4.64
CA THR A 69 15.58 -6.66 -4.12
C THR A 69 15.20 -5.65 -3.03
N ARG A 70 16.11 -5.42 -2.07
CA ARG A 70 15.94 -4.41 -1.02
C ARG A 70 15.85 -3.00 -1.61
N GLY A 71 16.72 -2.66 -2.56
CA GLY A 71 16.77 -1.35 -3.20
C GLY A 71 15.48 -1.01 -3.93
N TYR A 72 14.94 -1.94 -4.73
CA TYR A 72 13.66 -1.75 -5.41
C TYR A 72 12.49 -1.62 -4.45
N HIS A 73 12.49 -2.36 -3.33
CA HIS A 73 11.47 -2.17 -2.29
C HIS A 73 11.46 -0.71 -1.80
N PHE A 74 12.60 -0.18 -1.33
CA PHE A 74 12.63 1.17 -0.79
C PHE A 74 12.41 2.27 -1.84
N LYS A 75 12.90 2.09 -3.08
CA LYS A 75 12.63 3.03 -4.17
C LYS A 75 11.13 3.12 -4.48
N LEU A 76 10.45 1.97 -4.57
CA LEU A 76 9.00 1.92 -4.83
C LEU A 76 8.20 2.45 -3.64
N THR A 77 8.58 2.11 -2.40
CA THR A 77 7.99 2.67 -1.19
C THR A 77 8.10 4.19 -1.16
N LYS A 78 9.27 4.75 -1.54
CA LYS A 78 9.47 6.20 -1.56
C LYS A 78 8.57 6.90 -2.59
N VAL A 79 8.39 6.34 -3.78
CA VAL A 79 7.40 6.87 -4.74
C VAL A 79 5.99 6.82 -4.16
N GLY A 80 5.63 5.74 -3.47
CA GLY A 80 4.35 5.64 -2.77
C GLY A 80 4.18 6.71 -1.67
N GLN A 81 5.22 6.98 -0.87
CA GLN A 81 5.21 8.06 0.12
C GLN A 81 5.01 9.43 -0.53
N ASP A 82 5.72 9.72 -1.63
CA ASP A 82 5.56 10.99 -2.36
C ASP A 82 4.11 11.15 -2.86
N SER A 83 3.51 10.08 -3.40
CA SER A 83 2.10 10.06 -3.84
C SER A 83 1.15 10.29 -2.67
N ILE A 84 1.36 9.62 -1.54
CA ILE A 84 0.53 9.80 -0.34
C ILE A 84 0.66 11.21 0.22
N GLY A 85 1.86 11.79 0.20
CA GLY A 85 2.05 13.16 0.68
C GLY A 85 1.24 14.18 -0.11
N LEU A 86 1.06 13.95 -1.42
CA LEU A 86 0.21 14.75 -2.30
C LEU A 86 -1.28 14.49 -2.07
N LEU A 87 -1.68 13.22 -1.97
CA LEU A 87 -3.08 12.83 -1.74
C LEU A 87 -3.58 13.13 -0.32
N ALA A 88 -2.67 13.39 0.62
CA ALA A 88 -3.01 13.82 1.97
C ALA A 88 -3.56 15.26 2.02
N ILE A 89 -3.27 16.09 1.01
CA ILE A 89 -3.72 17.48 0.94
C ILE A 89 -5.26 17.58 0.87
N PRO A 90 -5.94 16.98 -0.13
CA PRO A 90 -7.41 17.00 -0.19
C PRO A 90 -8.04 16.34 1.05
N LEU A 91 -7.41 15.29 1.59
CA LEU A 91 -7.89 14.63 2.79
C LEU A 91 -7.81 15.54 4.02
N ALA A 92 -6.73 16.31 4.17
CA ALA A 92 -6.58 17.25 5.27
C ALA A 92 -7.61 18.38 5.20
N SER A 93 -7.80 18.95 4.00
CA SER A 93 -8.82 19.96 3.69
C SER A 93 -10.21 19.47 4.12
N MET A 94 -10.61 18.29 3.66
CA MET A 94 -11.87 17.66 4.02
C MET A 94 -12.00 17.43 5.53
N ILE A 95 -10.98 16.87 6.20
CA ILE A 95 -11.03 16.61 7.65
C ILE A 95 -11.21 17.90 8.46
N ARG A 96 -10.60 19.02 8.03
CA ARG A 96 -10.79 20.32 8.70
C ARG A 96 -12.23 20.83 8.58
N ASP A 97 -12.90 20.53 7.46
CA ASP A 97 -14.29 20.95 7.21
C ASP A 97 -15.33 20.03 7.87
N LEU A 98 -14.91 18.89 8.45
CA LEU A 98 -15.82 18.01 9.17
C LEU A 98 -16.27 18.64 10.50
N ASN A 99 -17.58 18.53 10.76
CA ASN A 99 -18.15 18.83 12.06
C ASN A 99 -17.81 17.73 13.10
N GLU A 100 -18.10 17.98 14.37
CA GLU A 100 -17.74 17.05 15.45
C GLU A 100 -18.41 15.67 15.32
N ASP A 101 -19.66 15.61 14.85
CA ASP A 101 -20.36 14.33 14.65
C ASP A 101 -19.71 13.50 13.54
N GLN A 102 -19.29 14.15 12.45
CA GLN A 102 -18.58 13.54 11.32
C GLN A 102 -17.17 13.07 11.73
N ILE A 103 -16.44 13.84 12.55
CA ILE A 103 -15.15 13.39 13.10
C ILE A 103 -15.33 12.18 14.02
N ALA A 104 -16.38 12.19 14.84
CA ALA A 104 -16.69 11.04 15.70
C ALA A 104 -17.07 9.81 14.87
N GLU A 105 -17.82 9.97 13.78
CA GLU A 105 -18.14 8.91 12.81
C GLU A 105 -16.88 8.34 12.16
N LEU A 106 -16.03 9.22 11.58
CA LEU A 106 -14.77 8.86 10.95
C LEU A 106 -13.88 8.03 11.89
N ASN A 107 -13.70 8.50 13.12
CA ASN A 107 -12.91 7.81 14.14
C ASN A 107 -13.48 6.42 14.48
N ARG A 108 -14.79 6.32 14.67
CA ARG A 108 -15.45 5.03 14.98
C ARG A 108 -15.31 4.04 13.84
N ASN A 109 -15.49 4.48 12.60
CA ASN A 109 -15.46 3.59 11.44
C ASN A 109 -14.04 3.11 11.12
N ILE A 110 -13.02 3.97 11.24
CA ILE A 110 -11.61 3.56 11.09
C ILE A 110 -11.22 2.54 12.18
N GLU A 111 -11.58 2.80 13.45
CA GLU A 111 -11.31 1.87 14.54
C GLU A 111 -11.99 0.52 14.30
N LYS A 112 -13.28 0.55 13.95
CA LYS A 112 -14.05 -0.67 13.69
C LYS A 112 -13.42 -1.49 12.55
N SER A 113 -13.05 -0.85 11.44
CA SER A 113 -12.40 -1.50 10.30
C SER A 113 -11.12 -2.24 10.71
N ILE A 114 -10.30 -1.63 11.57
CA ILE A 114 -9.06 -2.25 12.06
C ILE A 114 -9.34 -3.38 13.05
N GLU A 115 -10.22 -3.16 14.04
CA GLU A 115 -10.52 -4.18 15.06
C GLU A 115 -11.28 -5.38 14.48
N ASP A 116 -12.13 -5.19 13.46
CA ASP A 116 -12.79 -6.29 12.75
C ASP A 116 -11.75 -7.20 12.05
N VAL A 117 -10.72 -6.62 11.41
CA VAL A 117 -9.61 -7.38 10.82
C VAL A 117 -8.80 -8.13 11.88
N ILE A 118 -8.54 -7.49 13.01
CA ILE A 118 -7.81 -8.12 14.13
C ILE A 118 -8.64 -9.28 14.69
N ALA A 119 -9.94 -9.10 14.91
CA ALA A 119 -10.85 -10.10 15.46
C ALA A 119 -11.04 -11.28 14.51
N GLU A 120 -11.30 -11.06 13.22
CA GLU A 120 -11.43 -12.12 12.20
C GLU A 120 -10.17 -12.99 12.18
N ARG A 121 -9.00 -12.37 12.34
CA ARG A 121 -7.75 -13.12 12.39
C ARG A 121 -7.56 -13.81 13.73
N ALA A 122 -7.85 -13.18 14.86
CA ALA A 122 -7.64 -13.76 16.19
C ALA A 122 -8.34 -15.11 16.40
N ILE A 123 -9.52 -15.29 15.80
CA ILE A 123 -10.32 -16.54 15.91
C ILE A 123 -9.79 -17.72 15.08
N LEU A 124 -8.89 -17.48 14.12
CA LEU A 124 -8.40 -18.54 13.24
C LEU A 124 -7.22 -19.30 13.88
N PRO A 125 -7.22 -20.65 13.87
CA PRO A 125 -6.05 -21.42 14.25
C PRO A 125 -4.84 -21.10 13.35
N THR A 126 -3.62 -21.12 13.91
CA THR A 126 -2.37 -20.79 13.18
C THR A 126 -2.24 -21.57 11.86
N LYS A 127 -2.55 -22.87 11.86
CA LYS A 127 -2.53 -23.69 10.65
C LYS A 127 -3.48 -23.19 9.56
N GLN A 128 -4.67 -22.70 9.94
CA GLN A 128 -5.63 -22.12 9.00
C GLN A 128 -5.15 -20.76 8.47
N LYS A 129 -4.59 -19.90 9.34
CA LYS A 129 -3.95 -18.63 8.94
C LYS A 129 -2.86 -18.86 7.90
N MET A 130 -1.95 -19.80 8.17
CA MET A 130 -0.86 -20.16 7.26
C MET A 130 -1.40 -20.69 5.93
N ALA A 131 -2.38 -21.59 5.95
CA ALA A 131 -2.97 -22.15 4.73
C ALA A 131 -3.67 -21.07 3.87
N LYS A 132 -4.51 -20.22 4.48
CA LYS A 132 -5.18 -19.08 3.83
C LYS A 132 -4.14 -18.14 3.22
N ARG A 133 -3.10 -17.79 3.99
CA ARG A 133 -2.08 -16.86 3.53
C ARG A 133 -1.18 -17.42 2.42
N THR A 134 -0.79 -18.69 2.54
CA THR A 134 -0.03 -19.39 1.49
C THR A 134 -0.80 -19.40 0.17
N ARG A 135 -2.11 -19.72 0.21
CA ARG A 135 -2.98 -19.70 -0.97
C ARG A 135 -3.02 -18.32 -1.63
N GLN A 136 -3.26 -17.27 -0.85
CA GLN A 136 -3.27 -15.88 -1.35
C GLN A 136 -1.94 -15.49 -2.00
N LEU A 137 -0.81 -15.81 -1.36
CA LEU A 137 0.52 -15.52 -1.93
C LEU A 137 0.76 -16.29 -3.24
N GLN A 138 0.25 -17.52 -3.36
CA GLN A 138 0.31 -18.31 -4.58
C GLN A 138 -0.58 -17.74 -5.70
N GLU A 139 -1.80 -17.31 -5.38
CA GLU A 139 -2.71 -16.66 -6.35
C GLU A 139 -2.14 -15.34 -6.88
N ILE A 140 -1.61 -14.50 -5.99
CA ILE A 140 -0.94 -13.25 -6.38
C ILE A 140 0.28 -13.58 -7.26
N SER A 141 1.13 -14.52 -6.83
CA SER A 141 2.32 -14.88 -7.61
C SER A 141 1.97 -15.47 -8.98
N LEU A 142 0.88 -16.23 -9.08
CA LEU A 142 0.39 -16.78 -10.35
C LEU A 142 0.07 -15.66 -11.35
N ASP A 143 -0.51 -14.55 -10.91
CA ASP A 143 -0.81 -13.41 -11.79
C ASP A 143 0.44 -12.65 -12.27
N TRP A 144 1.55 -12.73 -11.53
CA TRP A 144 2.79 -12.02 -11.86
C TRP A 144 3.79 -12.85 -12.65
N ILE A 145 3.91 -14.15 -12.35
CA ILE A 145 4.95 -15.02 -12.93
C ILE A 145 4.37 -16.25 -13.64
N GLY A 146 3.06 -16.45 -13.65
CA GLY A 146 2.42 -17.63 -14.24
C GLY A 146 2.55 -18.88 -13.37
N THR A 147 2.33 -20.06 -13.96
CA THR A 147 2.25 -21.34 -13.23
C THR A 147 3.44 -21.55 -12.29
N LEU A 148 3.15 -21.86 -11.03
CA LEU A 148 4.15 -22.02 -9.98
C LEU A 148 4.69 -23.45 -9.90
N THR A 149 6.02 -23.57 -9.80
CA THR A 149 6.68 -24.85 -9.49
C THR A 149 6.51 -25.24 -8.02
N TYR A 150 6.79 -26.51 -7.69
CA TYR A 150 6.78 -26.95 -6.29
C TYR A 150 7.72 -26.12 -5.40
N LYS A 151 8.96 -25.86 -5.88
CA LYS A 151 9.94 -25.03 -5.17
C LYS A 151 9.41 -23.62 -4.89
N GLN A 152 8.72 -23.00 -5.86
CA GLN A 152 8.12 -21.67 -5.69
C GLN A 152 6.99 -21.68 -4.67
N LYS A 153 6.14 -22.72 -4.68
CA LYS A 153 5.08 -22.88 -3.67
C LYS A 153 5.64 -23.01 -2.25
N GLN A 154 6.76 -23.71 -2.08
CA GLN A 154 7.46 -23.81 -0.78
C GLN A 154 8.01 -22.45 -0.32
N LEU A 155 8.63 -21.67 -1.23
CA LEU A 155 9.09 -20.31 -0.91
C LEU A 155 7.92 -19.40 -0.46
N LEU A 156 6.76 -19.51 -1.11
CA LEU A 156 5.58 -18.72 -0.74
C LEU A 156 4.95 -19.20 0.57
N HIS A 157 5.11 -20.47 0.91
CA HIS A 157 4.73 -21.00 2.23
C HIS A 157 5.63 -20.43 3.33
N GLU A 158 6.95 -20.43 3.12
CA GLU A 158 7.94 -19.81 4.02
C GLU A 158 7.63 -18.31 4.25
N LEU A 159 7.27 -17.57 3.19
CA LEU A 159 6.83 -16.18 3.35
C LEU A 159 5.53 -16.05 4.15
N ALA A 160 4.58 -16.99 3.96
CA ALA A 160 3.34 -17.00 4.73
C ALA A 160 3.60 -17.25 6.22
N GLU A 161 4.53 -18.14 6.55
CA GLU A 161 4.98 -18.40 7.93
C GLU A 161 5.49 -17.11 8.58
N TYR A 162 6.43 -16.42 7.93
CA TYR A 162 6.95 -15.15 8.46
C TYR A 162 5.85 -14.10 8.65
N GLN A 163 4.86 -14.04 7.74
CA GLN A 163 3.75 -13.09 7.87
C GLN A 163 2.76 -13.45 8.98
N VAL A 164 2.59 -14.73 9.28
CA VAL A 164 1.76 -15.18 10.41
C VAL A 164 2.51 -15.00 11.74
N GLU A 165 3.81 -15.27 11.78
CA GLU A 165 4.68 -15.01 12.94
C GLU A 165 4.68 -13.52 13.33
N MET A 166 4.73 -12.64 12.33
CA MET A 166 4.75 -11.17 12.52
C MET A 166 3.38 -10.54 12.80
N GLU A 167 2.31 -11.32 12.81
CA GLU A 167 0.94 -10.82 12.99
C GLU A 167 0.77 -9.96 14.25
N PRO A 168 1.28 -10.33 15.44
CA PRO A 168 1.17 -9.49 16.63
C PRO A 168 1.83 -8.13 16.47
N ILE A 169 2.97 -8.05 15.76
CA ILE A 169 3.67 -6.79 15.49
C ILE A 169 2.84 -5.91 14.56
N PHE A 170 2.21 -6.47 13.52
CA PHE A 170 1.32 -5.71 12.65
C PHE A 170 0.07 -5.22 13.37
N PHE A 171 -0.48 -5.98 14.31
CA PHE A 171 -1.58 -5.52 15.16
C PHE A 171 -1.17 -4.37 16.08
N SER A 172 0.02 -4.46 16.70
CA SER A 172 0.59 -3.36 17.47
C SER A 172 0.83 -2.12 16.61
N PHE A 173 1.27 -2.30 15.37
CA PHE A 173 1.44 -1.22 14.40
C PHE A 173 0.11 -0.52 14.08
N TYR A 174 -0.95 -1.26 13.78
CA TYR A 174 -2.29 -0.68 13.54
C TYR A 174 -2.86 0.04 14.76
N ARG A 175 -2.67 -0.50 15.97
CA ARG A 175 -3.11 0.15 17.21
C ARG A 175 -2.34 1.43 17.50
N SER A 176 -1.03 1.43 17.26
CA SER A 176 -0.20 2.65 17.37
C SER A 176 -0.65 3.72 16.37
N PHE A 177 -0.98 3.33 15.14
CA PHE A 177 -1.58 4.23 14.16
C PHE A 177 -2.91 4.82 14.66
N LEU A 178 -3.84 3.99 15.15
CA LEU A 178 -5.12 4.46 15.69
C LEU A 178 -4.97 5.45 16.84
N GLN A 179 -4.04 5.19 17.76
CA GLN A 179 -3.76 6.10 18.87
C GLN A 179 -3.26 7.47 18.37
N ASN A 180 -2.31 7.47 17.44
CA ASN A 180 -1.77 8.69 16.86
C ASN A 180 -2.82 9.43 16.03
N TRP A 181 -3.64 8.69 15.27
CA TRP A 181 -4.76 9.21 14.49
C TRP A 181 -5.72 10.00 15.37
N ARG A 182 -6.19 9.42 16.48
CA ARG A 182 -7.11 10.09 17.42
C ARG A 182 -6.53 11.40 17.97
N GLY A 183 -5.30 11.35 18.48
CA GLY A 183 -4.64 12.54 19.03
C GLY A 183 -4.39 13.62 17.98
N LEU A 184 -4.27 13.25 16.70
CA LEU A 184 -4.16 14.19 15.59
C LEU A 184 -5.53 14.79 15.22
N MET A 185 -6.61 14.01 15.23
CA MET A 185 -7.96 14.52 14.95
C MET A 185 -8.44 15.55 15.98
N GLU A 186 -8.06 15.39 17.26
CA GLU A 186 -8.30 16.39 18.31
C GLU A 186 -7.61 17.74 18.03
N LYS A 187 -6.55 17.72 17.21
CA LYS A 187 -5.72 18.88 16.86
C LYS A 187 -5.92 19.32 15.40
N ARG A 188 -7.05 18.95 14.79
CA ARG A 188 -7.29 19.21 13.35
C ARG A 188 -7.27 20.69 12.93
N PHE A 189 -7.51 21.58 13.88
CA PHE A 189 -7.47 23.03 13.65
C PHE A 189 -6.10 23.67 13.89
N GLU A 190 -5.11 22.91 14.37
CA GLU A 190 -3.76 23.44 14.54
C GLU A 190 -3.13 23.78 13.18
N PRO A 191 -2.25 24.79 13.11
CA PRO A 191 -1.62 25.21 11.86
C PRO A 191 -0.83 24.09 11.17
N ASP A 192 -0.26 23.16 11.94
CA ASP A 192 0.60 22.07 11.46
C ASP A 192 -0.13 20.74 11.20
N PHE A 193 -1.47 20.73 11.22
CA PHE A 193 -2.27 19.52 11.04
C PHE A 193 -1.99 18.82 9.69
N ASP A 194 -2.00 19.54 8.58
CA ASP A 194 -1.84 18.95 7.23
C ASP A 194 -0.49 18.24 7.09
N GLU A 195 0.57 18.88 7.59
CA GLU A 195 1.92 18.32 7.59
C GLU A 195 1.98 17.05 8.44
N LYS A 196 1.41 17.07 9.65
CA LYS A 196 1.38 15.91 10.55
C LYS A 196 0.55 14.77 9.98
N LEU A 197 -0.60 15.04 9.37
CA LEU A 197 -1.43 14.04 8.70
C LEU A 197 -0.66 13.40 7.55
N SER A 198 -0.07 14.23 6.69
CA SER A 198 0.75 13.78 5.56
C SER A 198 1.91 12.88 6.02
N GLN A 199 2.66 13.30 7.04
CA GLN A 199 3.75 12.51 7.61
C GLN A 199 3.25 11.19 8.22
N MET A 200 2.14 11.21 8.96
CA MET A 200 1.57 10.00 9.56
C MET A 200 1.15 8.97 8.50
N LEU A 201 0.49 9.41 7.42
CA LEU A 201 0.09 8.53 6.33
C LEU A 201 1.31 8.01 5.54
N GLN A 202 2.32 8.86 5.30
CA GLN A 202 3.57 8.44 4.67
C GLN A 202 4.33 7.39 5.49
N LYS A 203 4.40 7.56 6.81
CA LYS A 203 4.98 6.55 7.72
C LYS A 203 4.17 5.25 7.71
N PHE A 204 2.84 5.36 7.70
CA PHE A 204 1.94 4.20 7.65
C PHE A 204 2.19 3.32 6.42
N VAL A 205 2.22 3.92 5.22
CA VAL A 205 2.42 3.15 3.97
C VAL A 205 3.82 2.57 3.84
N ALA A 206 4.81 3.16 4.50
CA ALA A 206 6.18 2.69 4.52
C ALA A 206 6.48 1.66 5.61
N LEU A 207 5.49 1.33 6.45
CA LEU A 207 5.68 0.51 7.66
C LEU A 207 6.76 1.11 8.58
N GLU A 208 6.79 2.43 8.72
CA GLU A 208 7.73 3.11 9.60
C GLU A 208 7.08 3.33 10.97
N ASN A 209 7.72 2.81 12.01
CA ASN A 209 7.28 3.00 13.39
C ASN A 209 8.48 2.87 14.32
N GLU A 210 8.83 3.94 15.03
CA GLU A 210 10.05 4.03 15.84
C GLU A 210 10.15 2.90 16.89
N GLN A 211 9.03 2.53 17.50
CA GLN A 211 8.98 1.50 18.54
C GLN A 211 9.07 0.07 17.97
N LEU A 212 8.61 -0.15 16.75
CA LEU A 212 8.52 -1.46 16.09
C LEU A 212 9.55 -1.64 14.96
N GLN A 213 10.41 -0.65 14.73
CA GLN A 213 11.24 -0.59 13.52
C GLN A 213 12.22 -1.78 13.42
N ILE A 214 12.72 -2.27 14.55
CA ILE A 214 13.62 -3.42 14.60
C ILE A 214 12.89 -4.67 14.07
N ASP A 215 11.70 -4.97 14.59
CA ASP A 215 10.90 -6.12 14.20
C ASP A 215 10.47 -6.03 12.73
N ILE A 216 10.06 -4.84 12.29
CA ILE A 216 9.72 -4.58 10.89
C ILE A 216 10.93 -4.81 9.98
N ASN A 217 12.13 -4.36 10.37
CA ASN A 217 13.35 -4.56 9.60
C ASN A 217 13.72 -6.05 9.51
N VAL A 218 13.54 -6.82 10.59
CA VAL A 218 13.75 -8.27 10.60
C VAL A 218 12.80 -8.95 9.59
N TYR A 219 11.51 -8.59 9.64
CA TYR A 219 10.51 -9.09 8.68
C TYR A 219 10.87 -8.73 7.23
N LEU A 220 11.22 -7.48 6.96
CA LEU A 220 11.58 -7.02 5.63
C LEU A 220 12.80 -7.76 5.08
N ASN A 221 13.83 -7.98 5.89
CA ASN A 221 15.00 -8.75 5.48
C ASN A 221 14.65 -10.20 5.11
N ARG A 222 13.84 -10.89 5.92
CA ARG A 222 13.35 -12.24 5.60
C ARG A 222 12.53 -12.25 4.31
N ARG A 223 11.63 -11.27 4.14
CA ARG A 223 10.85 -11.08 2.91
C ARG A 223 11.75 -10.86 1.69
N PHE A 224 12.79 -10.03 1.78
CA PHE A 224 13.69 -9.77 0.67
C PHE A 224 14.48 -11.01 0.27
N ASP A 225 14.89 -11.85 1.21
CA ASP A 225 15.55 -13.11 0.88
C ASP A 225 14.60 -14.06 0.12
N VAL A 226 13.36 -14.23 0.59
CA VAL A 226 12.38 -15.07 -0.12
C VAL A 226 12.08 -14.53 -1.50
N MET A 227 11.87 -13.21 -1.64
CA MET A 227 11.60 -12.58 -2.94
C MET A 227 12.78 -12.73 -3.91
N ARG A 228 14.02 -12.59 -3.41
CA ARG A 228 15.24 -12.87 -4.17
C ARG A 228 15.28 -14.32 -4.62
N ARG A 229 15.03 -15.29 -3.74
CA ARG A 229 15.02 -16.73 -4.07
C ARG A 229 13.92 -17.09 -5.07
N LEU A 230 12.74 -16.46 -4.95
CA LEU A 230 11.64 -16.59 -5.89
C LEU A 230 12.04 -16.09 -7.28
N ASN A 231 12.62 -14.90 -7.36
CA ASN A 231 13.14 -14.35 -8.61
C ASN A 231 14.24 -15.21 -9.25
N ASN A 232 15.14 -15.77 -8.43
CA ASN A 232 16.19 -16.69 -8.89
C ASN A 232 15.62 -18.01 -9.42
N SER A 233 14.43 -18.42 -8.96
CA SER A 233 13.78 -19.66 -9.41
C SER A 233 13.00 -19.53 -10.72
N LEU A 234 12.88 -18.33 -11.29
CA LEU A 234 12.09 -18.13 -12.51
C LEU A 234 12.74 -18.79 -13.72
N ASN A 235 11.96 -19.63 -14.41
CA ASN A 235 12.34 -20.14 -15.74
C ASN A 235 12.05 -19.09 -16.84
N ASP A 236 12.52 -19.34 -18.05
CA ASP A 236 12.41 -18.39 -19.17
C ASP A 236 10.96 -18.01 -19.52
N LYS A 237 10.02 -18.95 -19.41
CA LYS A 237 8.60 -18.67 -19.65
C LYS A 237 8.06 -17.70 -18.59
N GLN A 238 8.41 -17.91 -17.33
CA GLN A 238 8.01 -17.04 -16.22
C GLN A 238 8.68 -15.65 -16.31
N ARG A 239 9.96 -15.58 -16.70
CA ARG A 239 10.67 -14.30 -16.94
C ARG A 239 10.00 -13.48 -18.04
N ARG A 240 9.68 -14.09 -19.18
CA ARG A 240 8.94 -13.42 -20.27
C ARG A 240 7.53 -13.02 -19.85
N TYR A 241 6.87 -13.81 -19.00
CA TYR A 241 5.54 -13.47 -18.50
C TYR A 241 5.59 -12.22 -17.59
N LEU A 242 6.52 -12.20 -16.64
CA LEU A 242 6.75 -11.06 -15.75
C LEU A 242 7.12 -9.79 -16.55
N ASP A 243 8.01 -9.91 -17.54
CA ASP A 243 8.39 -8.77 -18.38
C ASP A 243 7.20 -8.20 -19.18
N ARG A 244 6.33 -9.05 -19.72
CA ARG A 244 5.09 -8.60 -20.38
C ARG A 244 4.14 -7.90 -19.41
N LYS A 245 4.00 -8.40 -18.18
CA LYS A 245 3.17 -7.76 -17.14
C LYS A 245 3.70 -6.36 -16.80
N LEU A 246 5.01 -6.23 -16.58
CA LEU A 246 5.66 -4.93 -16.31
C LEU A 246 5.55 -3.97 -17.50
N SER A 247 5.71 -4.47 -18.72
CA SER A 247 5.51 -3.68 -19.94
C SER A 247 4.07 -3.18 -20.07
N GLY A 248 3.08 -4.03 -19.78
CA GLY A 248 1.67 -3.63 -19.76
C GLY A 248 1.39 -2.51 -18.76
N ILE A 249 1.92 -2.63 -17.54
CA ILE A 249 1.81 -1.57 -16.53
C ILE A 249 2.45 -0.27 -17.03
N ARG A 250 3.65 -0.34 -17.62
CA ARG A 250 4.31 0.86 -18.15
C ARG A 250 3.54 1.53 -19.28
N ILE A 251 2.93 0.76 -20.16
CA ILE A 251 2.06 1.31 -21.22
C ILE A 251 0.86 2.02 -20.60
N ASP A 252 0.23 1.42 -19.58
CA ASP A 252 -0.87 2.04 -18.85
C ASP A 252 -0.43 3.36 -18.18
N LEU A 253 0.72 3.35 -17.50
CA LEU A 253 1.29 4.54 -16.88
C LEU A 253 1.61 5.64 -17.90
N ALA A 254 2.26 5.30 -19.02
CA ALA A 254 2.58 6.25 -20.07
C ALA A 254 1.32 6.93 -20.62
N ILE A 255 0.23 6.19 -20.75
CA ILE A 255 -1.04 6.76 -21.20
C ILE A 255 -1.65 7.69 -20.15
N LEU A 256 -1.58 7.33 -18.86
CA LEU A 256 -2.04 8.20 -17.78
C LEU A 256 -1.20 9.48 -17.63
N ILE A 257 0.10 9.43 -17.94
CA ILE A 257 1.01 10.59 -17.90
C ILE A 257 0.68 11.62 -18.99
N HIS A 258 0.11 11.16 -20.12
CA HIS A 258 -0.19 12.01 -21.29
C HIS A 258 -1.68 12.37 -21.41
N GLN A 259 -2.46 12.18 -20.36
CA GLN A 259 -3.86 12.62 -20.25
C GLN A 259 -3.95 13.89 -19.42
#